data_AF-A0A6I9WHF6-F1
#
_entry.id   AF-A0A6I9WHF6-F1
#
_cell.length_a   1.000
_cell.length_b   1.000
_cell.length_c   1.000
_cell.angle_alpha   90.00
_cell.angle_beta   90.00
_cell.angle_gamma   90.00
#
_symmetry.space_group_name_H-M   'P 1'
#
loop_
_entity.id
_entity.type
_entity.pdbx_description
1 polymer ?
#
loop_
_entity_poly.entity_id
_entity_poly.type
_entity_poly.pdbx_seq_one_letter_code
_entity_poly.pdbx_strand_id
1 'polypeptide(L)'
;MAGAVVDKTESMRAWFRGSVQNIINRKRERDYPNTFNEWRTYLNDKGIEISPVRRRYFGRTTKIRNAITEYMNNPENISSICARYKIKPNLLCQETEYYRQTERMIYPYEYVPSTYFLLGKIFSCGEGLALVDILASVPVPNCRCLDCSRRRLPILAYEMARIISRIKGVQYPPTWDLSRQAGPEWSQNFQEDHYRELYKLGPCTNPIDQF
;
A
#
# COMPACT_ATOMS: atom_id res chain seq x y z
N MET A 1 -28.69 33.42 19.64
CA MET A 1 -28.33 32.71 18.41
C MET A 1 -27.11 31.85 18.70
N ALA A 2 -27.30 30.54 18.88
CA ALA A 2 -26.19 29.62 19.08
C ALA A 2 -25.53 29.36 17.71
N GLY A 3 -24.32 29.87 17.51
CA GLY A 3 -23.54 29.58 16.31
C GLY A 3 -23.23 28.09 16.29
N ALA A 4 -23.64 27.39 15.23
CA ALA A 4 -23.27 26.00 15.02
C ALA A 4 -21.73 25.92 14.96
N VAL A 5 -21.14 25.26 15.94
CA VAL A 5 -19.71 24.94 15.94
C VAL A 5 -19.52 23.94 14.80
N VAL A 6 -19.05 24.43 13.64
CA VAL A 6 -18.66 23.58 12.52
C VAL A 6 -17.54 22.70 13.03
N ASP A 7 -17.81 21.39 13.18
CA ASP A 7 -16.81 20.42 13.56
C ASP A 7 -15.77 20.30 12.43
N LYS A 8 -14.67 21.05 12.59
CA LYS A 8 -13.55 21.07 11.65
C LYS A 8 -12.93 19.69 11.44
N THR A 9 -13.15 18.75 12.36
CA THR A 9 -12.65 17.38 12.25
C THR A 9 -13.43 16.56 11.22
N GLU A 10 -14.71 16.86 10.98
CA GLU A 10 -15.52 16.11 10.00
C GLU A 10 -15.08 16.40 8.55
N SER A 11 -14.71 17.65 8.25
CA SER A 11 -14.16 18.02 6.95
C SER A 11 -12.85 17.29 6.65
N MET A 12 -11.99 17.11 7.66
CA MET A 12 -10.73 16.39 7.53
C MET A 12 -10.96 14.89 7.33
N ARG A 13 -11.90 14.28 8.08
CA ARG A 13 -12.29 12.88 7.91
C ARG A 13 -12.93 12.62 6.54
N ALA A 14 -13.74 13.54 6.04
CA ALA A 14 -14.34 13.44 4.71
C ALA A 14 -13.27 13.49 3.61
N TRP A 15 -12.33 14.45 3.70
CA TRP A 15 -11.20 14.55 2.78
C TRP A 15 -10.33 13.27 2.80
N PHE A 16 -10.03 12.75 3.98
CA PHE A 16 -9.22 11.55 4.12
C PHE A 16 -9.92 10.33 3.52
N ARG A 17 -11.21 10.11 3.84
CA ARG A 17 -12.02 9.04 3.24
C ARG A 17 -12.04 9.13 1.71
N GLY A 18 -12.24 10.33 1.16
CA GLY A 18 -12.17 10.57 -0.28
C GLY A 18 -10.80 10.24 -0.88
N SER A 19 -9.71 10.62 -0.19
CA SER A 19 -8.34 10.34 -0.62
C SER A 19 -8.05 8.83 -0.64
N VAL A 20 -8.43 8.11 0.41
CA VAL A 20 -8.29 6.63 0.47
C VAL A 20 -9.15 5.96 -0.60
N GLN A 21 -10.39 6.41 -0.80
CA GLN A 21 -11.26 5.85 -1.82
C GLN A 21 -10.70 6.07 -3.23
N ASN A 22 -10.12 7.24 -3.52
CA ASN A 22 -9.46 7.51 -4.79
C ASN A 22 -8.24 6.61 -5.01
N ILE A 23 -7.47 6.31 -3.97
CA ILE A 23 -6.36 5.35 -4.05
C ILE A 23 -6.88 3.97 -4.41
N ILE A 24 -7.97 3.53 -3.79
CA ILE A 24 -8.60 2.23 -4.06
C ILE A 24 -9.18 2.18 -5.47
N ASN A 25 -9.83 3.25 -5.92
CA ASN A 25 -10.47 3.33 -7.24
C ASN A 25 -9.45 3.44 -8.38
N ARG A 26 -8.33 4.16 -8.19
CA ARG A 26 -7.22 4.19 -9.16
C ARG A 26 -6.67 2.79 -9.45
N LYS A 27 -6.72 1.87 -8.48
CA LYS A 27 -6.32 0.47 -8.68
C LYS A 27 -7.26 -0.31 -9.61
N ARG A 28 -8.49 0.16 -9.85
CA ARG A 28 -9.47 -0.49 -10.74
C ARG A 28 -9.37 -0.03 -12.20
N GLU A 29 -8.68 1.08 -12.50
CA GLU A 29 -8.86 1.78 -13.78
C GLU A 29 -7.63 1.93 -14.71
N ARG A 30 -6.39 1.51 -14.40
CA ARG A 30 -5.29 1.60 -15.42
C ARG A 30 -4.00 0.80 -15.20
N ASP A 31 -3.44 0.37 -16.33
CA ASP A 31 -2.11 -0.19 -16.66
C ASP A 31 -1.03 -0.16 -15.57
N TYR A 32 -0.89 -1.28 -14.84
CA TYR A 32 0.33 -1.50 -14.09
C TYR A 32 1.47 -1.94 -15.03
N PRO A 33 2.71 -1.49 -14.76
CA PRO A 33 3.91 -2.00 -15.42
C PRO A 33 3.90 -3.53 -15.57
N ASN A 34 4.08 -4.00 -16.79
CA ASN A 34 4.08 -5.40 -17.21
C ASN A 34 5.47 -6.05 -17.07
N THR A 35 6.49 -5.31 -16.69
CA THR A 35 7.79 -5.87 -16.36
C THR A 35 8.41 -5.25 -15.12
N PHE A 36 9.36 -5.96 -14.51
CA PHE A 36 10.12 -5.43 -13.38
C PHE A 36 10.96 -4.21 -13.78
N ASN A 37 11.40 -4.13 -15.05
CA ASN A 37 12.10 -2.97 -15.57
C ASN A 37 11.17 -1.76 -15.71
N GLU A 38 9.97 -1.94 -16.25
CA GLU A 38 8.97 -0.86 -16.27
C GLU A 38 8.61 -0.41 -14.84
N TRP A 39 8.52 -1.34 -13.89
CA TRP A 39 8.34 -1.02 -12.47
C TRP A 39 9.49 -0.18 -11.90
N ARG A 40 10.73 -0.56 -12.22
CA ARG A 40 11.93 0.18 -11.82
C ARG A 40 11.92 1.58 -12.43
N THR A 41 11.60 1.71 -13.72
CA THR A 41 11.49 3.00 -14.40
C THR A 41 10.42 3.87 -13.78
N TYR A 42 9.20 3.36 -13.61
CA TYR A 42 8.10 4.09 -12.96
C TYR A 42 8.50 4.63 -11.58
N LEU A 43 9.16 3.82 -10.75
CA LEU A 43 9.59 4.23 -9.42
C LEU A 43 10.73 5.24 -9.46
N ASN A 44 11.70 5.05 -10.36
CA ASN A 44 12.78 6.01 -10.58
C ASN A 44 12.25 7.37 -11.06
N ASP A 45 11.29 7.40 -11.98
CA ASP A 45 10.66 8.61 -12.50
C ASP A 45 9.93 9.39 -11.39
N LYS A 46 9.41 8.68 -10.38
CA LYS A 46 8.81 9.27 -9.18
C LYS A 46 9.84 9.65 -8.11
N GLY A 47 11.13 9.45 -8.37
CA GLY A 47 12.20 9.64 -7.37
C GLY A 47 12.01 8.78 -6.13
N ILE A 48 11.39 7.59 -6.28
CA ILE A 48 11.18 6.62 -5.21
C ILE A 48 12.32 5.61 -5.29
N GLU A 49 13.20 5.63 -4.29
CA GLU A 49 14.26 4.64 -4.23
C GLU A 49 13.71 3.30 -3.74
N ILE A 50 14.04 2.23 -4.45
CA ILE A 50 13.60 0.88 -4.13
C ILE A 50 14.62 0.22 -3.21
N SER A 51 14.23 -0.01 -1.95
CA SER A 51 15.02 -0.81 -1.03
C SER A 51 15.32 -2.21 -1.62
N PRO A 52 16.46 -2.85 -1.29
CA PRO A 52 16.78 -4.18 -1.77
C PRO A 52 15.69 -5.24 -1.47
N VAL A 53 14.97 -5.06 -0.36
CA VAL A 53 13.84 -5.90 0.03
C VAL A 53 12.66 -5.71 -0.93
N ARG A 54 12.23 -4.46 -1.16
CA ARG A 54 11.18 -4.14 -2.15
C ARG A 54 11.55 -4.64 -3.54
N ARG A 55 12.82 -4.47 -3.93
CA ARG A 55 13.34 -4.94 -5.22
C ARG A 55 13.17 -6.45 -5.41
N ARG A 56 13.52 -7.24 -4.38
CA ARG A 56 13.33 -8.70 -4.39
C ARG A 56 11.85 -9.08 -4.45
N TYR A 57 11.00 -8.37 -3.72
CA TYR A 57 9.56 -8.61 -3.72
C TYR A 57 8.92 -8.27 -5.08
N PHE A 58 9.23 -7.12 -5.68
CA PHE A 58 8.81 -6.74 -7.03
C PHE A 58 9.22 -7.80 -8.05
N GLY A 59 10.49 -8.23 -8.01
CA GLY A 59 10.98 -9.28 -8.92
C GLY A 59 10.22 -10.60 -8.78
N ARG A 60 9.92 -11.04 -7.54
CA ARG A 60 9.18 -12.29 -7.30
C ARG A 60 7.74 -12.23 -7.79
N THR A 61 7.01 -11.17 -7.45
CA THR A 61 5.59 -11.02 -7.80
C THR A 61 5.39 -10.84 -9.29
N THR A 62 6.19 -10.01 -9.97
CA THR A 62 6.19 -9.91 -11.43
C THR A 62 6.46 -11.25 -12.10
N LYS A 63 7.43 -12.03 -11.57
CA LYS A 63 7.75 -13.36 -12.09
C LYS A 63 6.57 -14.32 -11.99
N ILE A 64 5.89 -14.36 -10.84
CA ILE A 64 4.69 -15.18 -10.63
C ILE A 64 3.57 -14.74 -11.56
N ARG A 65 3.30 -13.43 -11.65
CA ARG A 65 2.27 -12.88 -12.53
C ARG A 65 2.48 -13.29 -13.99
N ASN A 66 3.69 -13.10 -14.52
CA ASN A 66 4.00 -13.44 -15.91
C ASN A 66 3.84 -14.96 -16.16
N ALA A 67 4.21 -15.78 -15.18
CA ALA A 67 3.98 -17.22 -15.25
C ALA A 67 2.49 -17.59 -15.24
N ILE A 68 1.67 -16.93 -14.41
CA ILE A 68 0.20 -17.11 -14.41
C ILE A 68 -0.39 -16.72 -15.77
N THR A 69 -0.06 -15.53 -16.29
CA THR A 69 -0.53 -15.07 -17.59
C THR A 69 -0.19 -16.07 -18.69
N GLU A 70 1.04 -16.57 -18.71
CA GLU A 70 1.46 -17.53 -19.72
C GLU A 70 0.77 -18.90 -19.56
N TYR A 71 0.63 -19.37 -18.32
CA TYR A 71 -0.04 -20.63 -18.00
C TYR A 71 -1.55 -20.59 -18.30
N MET A 72 -2.21 -19.45 -18.11
CA MET A 72 -3.61 -19.28 -18.49
C MET A 72 -3.84 -19.39 -20.00
N ASN A 73 -2.86 -18.96 -20.80
CA ASN A 73 -2.94 -19.03 -22.26
C ASN A 73 -2.49 -20.40 -22.82
N ASN A 74 -1.60 -21.10 -22.12
CA ASN A 74 -0.97 -22.36 -22.58
C ASN A 74 -0.79 -23.36 -21.41
N PRO A 75 -1.88 -23.88 -20.81
CA PRO A 75 -1.82 -24.68 -19.59
C PRO A 75 -1.04 -26.00 -19.77
N GLU A 76 -1.03 -26.57 -20.97
CA GLU A 76 -0.29 -27.79 -21.31
C GLU A 76 1.22 -27.65 -21.14
N ASN A 77 1.74 -26.42 -21.16
CA ASN A 77 3.17 -26.11 -21.08
C ASN A 77 3.70 -25.90 -19.65
N ILE A 78 2.97 -26.34 -18.62
CA ILE A 78 3.28 -26.09 -17.20
C ILE A 78 4.75 -26.36 -16.83
N SER A 79 5.32 -27.48 -17.28
CA SER A 79 6.71 -27.86 -16.97
C SER A 79 7.72 -26.86 -17.54
N SER A 80 7.52 -26.42 -18.78
CA SER A 80 8.38 -25.44 -19.45
C SER A 80 8.27 -24.06 -18.79
N ILE A 81 7.04 -23.62 -18.48
CA ILE A 81 6.76 -22.38 -17.77
C ILE A 81 7.46 -22.39 -16.40
N CYS A 82 7.27 -23.45 -15.61
CA CYS A 82 7.89 -23.61 -14.30
C CYS A 82 9.42 -23.59 -14.34
N ALA A 83 10.03 -24.24 -15.33
CA ALA A 83 11.48 -24.25 -15.50
C ALA A 83 12.03 -22.86 -15.84
N ARG A 84 11.46 -22.20 -16.85
CA ARG A 84 11.88 -20.86 -17.30
C ARG A 84 11.73 -19.81 -16.21
N TYR A 85 10.58 -19.78 -15.54
CA TYR A 85 10.37 -18.84 -14.44
C TYR A 85 10.97 -19.35 -13.13
N LYS A 86 11.51 -20.56 -13.01
CA LYS A 86 11.99 -21.13 -11.74
C LYS A 86 10.92 -21.06 -10.63
N ILE A 87 9.73 -21.58 -10.91
CA ILE A 87 8.57 -21.64 -10.01
C ILE A 87 8.17 -23.10 -9.82
N LYS A 88 7.70 -23.46 -8.62
CA LYS A 88 7.18 -24.82 -8.36
C LYS A 88 5.81 -24.98 -9.03
N PRO A 89 5.51 -26.08 -9.74
CA PRO A 89 4.22 -26.28 -10.41
C PRO A 89 3.00 -26.10 -9.50
N ASN A 90 3.08 -26.63 -8.30
CA ASN A 90 2.04 -26.55 -7.27
C ASN A 90 1.74 -25.10 -6.88
N LEU A 91 2.78 -24.25 -6.74
CA LEU A 91 2.60 -22.83 -6.45
C LEU A 91 1.94 -22.12 -7.63
N LEU A 92 2.38 -22.40 -8.87
CA LEU A 92 1.78 -21.79 -10.06
C LEU A 92 0.29 -22.14 -10.19
N CYS A 93 -0.09 -23.40 -9.95
CA CYS A 93 -1.49 -23.81 -9.95
C CYS A 93 -2.31 -23.12 -8.86
N GLN A 94 -1.80 -23.06 -7.63
CA GLN A 94 -2.49 -22.41 -6.50
C GLN A 94 -2.74 -20.93 -6.78
N GLU A 95 -1.72 -20.21 -7.23
CA GLU A 95 -1.82 -18.78 -7.50
C GLU A 95 -2.69 -18.47 -8.74
N THR A 96 -2.67 -19.35 -9.75
CA THR A 96 -3.57 -19.23 -10.91
C THR A 96 -5.02 -19.46 -10.51
N GLU A 97 -5.30 -20.44 -9.66
CA GLU A 97 -6.65 -20.72 -9.19
C GLU A 97 -7.16 -19.57 -8.31
N TYR A 98 -6.33 -19.04 -7.41
CA TYR A 98 -6.63 -17.82 -6.66
C TYR A 98 -6.95 -16.65 -7.60
N TYR A 99 -6.15 -16.46 -8.66
CA TYR A 99 -6.41 -15.42 -9.66
C TYR A 99 -7.77 -15.61 -10.34
N ARG A 100 -8.11 -16.83 -10.77
CA ARG A 100 -9.41 -17.11 -11.42
C ARG A 100 -10.60 -16.80 -10.51
N GLN A 101 -10.47 -17.09 -9.22
CA GLN A 101 -11.55 -16.87 -8.24
C GLN A 101 -11.75 -15.41 -7.88
N THR A 102 -10.69 -14.60 -7.95
CA THR A 102 -10.70 -13.23 -7.44
C THR A 102 -10.59 -12.16 -8.53
N GLU A 103 -10.17 -12.56 -9.74
CA GLU A 103 -9.71 -11.69 -10.81
C GLU A 103 -8.58 -10.72 -10.38
N ARG A 104 -7.90 -11.02 -9.27
CA ARG A 104 -6.82 -10.18 -8.70
C ARG A 104 -5.47 -10.80 -8.96
N MET A 105 -4.74 -10.26 -9.93
CA MET A 105 -3.37 -10.71 -10.21
C MET A 105 -2.47 -10.36 -9.02
N ILE A 106 -1.45 -11.19 -8.77
CA ILE A 106 -0.46 -10.92 -7.72
C ILE A 106 0.42 -9.78 -8.18
N TYR A 107 -0.06 -8.56 -7.98
CA TYR A 107 0.72 -7.37 -8.15
C TYR A 107 1.48 -7.10 -6.87
N PRO A 108 2.73 -6.64 -6.97
CA PRO A 108 3.46 -6.14 -5.81
C PRO A 108 2.81 -4.92 -5.12
N TYR A 109 1.72 -4.41 -5.69
CA TYR A 109 0.93 -3.29 -5.18
C TYR A 109 -0.40 -3.72 -4.57
N GLU A 110 -0.72 -5.02 -4.59
CA GLU A 110 -2.07 -5.50 -4.31
C GLU A 110 -2.13 -6.69 -3.36
N TYR A 111 -1.07 -7.49 -3.28
CA TYR A 111 -1.13 -8.74 -2.53
C TYR A 111 -0.40 -8.68 -1.18
N VAL A 112 -1.18 -8.86 -0.11
CA VAL A 112 -0.70 -9.29 1.21
C VAL A 112 -1.17 -10.74 1.41
N PRO A 113 -0.44 -11.76 0.95
CA PRO A 113 -0.74 -13.15 1.28
C PRO A 113 -0.56 -13.36 2.77
N SER A 114 -1.55 -13.98 3.42
CA SER A 114 -1.48 -14.37 4.83
C SER A 114 -0.45 -15.47 5.11
N THR A 115 0.15 -16.10 4.10
CA THR A 115 0.87 -17.36 4.31
C THR A 115 2.39 -17.31 4.15
N TYR A 116 2.99 -16.30 3.53
CA TYR A 116 4.46 -16.27 3.44
C TYR A 116 5.06 -14.85 3.49
N PHE A 117 5.57 -14.51 4.68
CA PHE A 117 6.75 -13.67 4.89
C PHE A 117 6.67 -12.16 4.60
N LEU A 118 5.65 -11.48 5.13
CA LEU A 118 5.80 -10.18 5.79
C LEU A 118 4.82 -10.10 6.97
N LEU A 119 5.05 -10.90 8.02
CA LEU A 119 4.33 -10.77 9.29
C LEU A 119 4.29 -9.29 9.70
N GLY A 120 3.09 -8.70 9.78
CA GLY A 120 2.88 -7.31 10.20
C GLY A 120 2.65 -6.26 9.09
N LYS A 121 2.67 -6.61 7.80
CA LYS A 121 2.38 -5.64 6.73
C LYS A 121 0.88 -5.59 6.39
N ILE A 122 0.20 -4.59 6.96
CA ILE A 122 -1.24 -4.30 6.76
C ILE A 122 -1.50 -3.66 5.39
N PHE A 123 -0.50 -2.98 4.83
CA PHE A 123 -0.57 -2.29 3.54
C PHE A 123 0.33 -2.94 2.51
N SER A 124 -0.16 -3.03 1.28
CA SER A 124 0.70 -3.21 0.10
C SER A 124 1.68 -2.04 -0.04
N CYS A 125 2.75 -2.22 -0.82
CA CYS A 125 3.70 -1.14 -1.10
C CYS A 125 3.01 0.10 -1.68
N GLY A 126 2.02 -0.10 -2.55
CA GLY A 126 1.21 0.98 -3.12
C GLY A 126 0.38 1.73 -2.09
N GLU A 127 -0.27 1.01 -1.19
CA GLU A 127 -1.03 1.63 -0.10
C GLU A 127 -0.12 2.39 0.86
N GLY A 128 1.07 1.86 1.15
CA GLY A 128 2.05 2.57 1.98
C GLY A 128 2.54 3.87 1.34
N LEU A 129 2.89 3.84 0.04
CA LEU A 129 3.24 5.07 -0.69
C LEU A 129 2.08 6.07 -0.73
N ALA A 130 0.86 5.58 -0.93
CA ALA A 130 -0.30 6.44 -0.95
C ALA A 130 -0.61 7.07 0.42
N LEU A 131 -0.31 6.37 1.52
CA LEU A 131 -0.36 6.95 2.86
C LEU A 131 0.68 8.07 3.04
N VAL A 132 1.88 7.92 2.47
CA VAL A 132 2.88 9.00 2.43
C VAL A 132 2.37 10.20 1.63
N ASP A 133 1.75 9.97 0.47
CA ASP A 133 1.16 11.04 -0.35
C ASP A 133 0.03 11.77 0.40
N ILE A 134 -0.81 11.05 1.14
CA ILE A 134 -1.85 11.63 2.00
C ILE A 134 -1.20 12.51 3.07
N LEU A 135 -0.18 12.01 3.77
CA LEU A 135 0.54 12.79 4.79
C LEU A 135 1.14 14.08 4.20
N ALA A 136 1.68 14.01 2.99
CA ALA A 136 2.23 15.15 2.27
C ALA A 136 1.16 16.15 1.78
N SER A 137 -0.10 15.71 1.66
CA SER A 137 -1.18 16.46 0.99
C SER A 137 -2.28 16.93 1.93
N VAL A 138 -2.08 16.87 3.26
CA VAL A 138 -3.10 17.31 4.24
C VAL A 138 -3.56 18.75 3.96
N PRO A 139 -4.88 19.05 4.03
CA PRO A 139 -5.40 20.39 3.74
C PRO A 139 -4.86 21.47 4.69
N VAL A 140 -4.72 22.69 4.18
CA VAL A 140 -4.45 23.90 4.99
C VAL A 140 -5.60 24.06 6.01
N PRO A 141 -5.33 24.40 7.29
CA PRO A 141 -4.10 24.96 7.85
C PRO A 141 -3.09 23.94 8.41
N ASN A 142 -3.23 22.64 8.12
CA ASN A 142 -2.39 21.62 8.73
C ASN A 142 -0.94 21.65 8.19
N CYS A 143 0.02 21.61 9.10
CA CYS A 143 1.44 21.57 8.81
C CYS A 143 1.83 20.21 8.22
N ARG A 144 2.57 20.22 7.11
CA ARG A 144 2.96 19.02 6.35
C ARG A 144 4.36 18.52 6.68
N CYS A 145 5.03 19.11 7.66
CA CYS A 145 6.41 18.73 8.00
C CYS A 145 6.52 17.27 8.46
N LEU A 146 7.76 16.76 8.50
CA LEU A 146 8.05 15.40 8.94
C LEU A 146 7.48 15.09 10.33
N ASP A 147 7.63 15.99 11.31
CA ASP A 147 7.21 15.73 12.69
C ASP A 147 5.70 15.71 12.87
N CYS A 148 4.98 16.63 12.20
CA CYS A 148 3.52 16.62 12.18
C CYS A 148 3.00 15.37 11.45
N SER A 149 3.66 14.99 10.35
CA SER A 149 3.29 13.78 9.61
C SER A 149 3.52 12.50 10.42
N ARG A 150 4.62 12.41 11.18
CA ARG A 150 4.88 11.30 12.11
C ARG A 150 3.82 11.19 13.19
N ARG A 151 3.36 12.32 13.74
CA ARG A 151 2.27 12.34 14.73
C ARG A 151 0.93 11.88 14.16
N ARG A 152 0.64 12.22 12.90
CA ARG A 152 -0.60 11.81 12.22
C ARG A 152 -0.58 10.40 11.66
N LEU A 153 0.60 9.88 11.33
CA LEU A 153 0.79 8.55 10.74
C LEU A 153 -0.03 7.46 11.44
N PRO A 154 0.01 7.27 12.77
CA PRO A 154 -0.73 6.18 13.40
C PRO A 154 -2.25 6.33 13.28
N ILE A 155 -2.77 7.56 13.33
CA ILE A 155 -4.19 7.86 13.18
C ILE A 155 -4.64 7.54 11.74
N LEU A 156 -3.92 8.06 10.75
CA LEU A 156 -4.26 7.87 9.34
C LEU A 156 -4.07 6.42 8.90
N ALA A 157 -3.05 5.73 9.40
CA ALA A 157 -2.86 4.31 9.14
C ALA A 157 -4.03 3.49 9.67
N TYR A 158 -4.49 3.74 10.90
CA TYR A 158 -5.66 3.05 11.42
C TYR A 158 -6.89 3.26 10.54
N GLU A 159 -7.22 4.51 10.21
CA GLU A 159 -8.39 4.81 9.38
C GLU A 159 -8.28 4.18 7.97
N MET A 160 -7.10 4.21 7.36
CA MET A 160 -6.85 3.53 6.08
C MET A 160 -7.04 2.02 6.19
N ALA A 161 -6.54 1.39 7.26
CA ALA A 161 -6.67 -0.04 7.51
C ALA A 161 -8.14 -0.45 7.67
N ARG A 162 -8.96 0.33 8.37
CA ARG A 162 -10.41 0.09 8.48
C ARG A 162 -11.11 0.12 7.13
N ILE A 163 -10.81 1.12 6.30
CA ILE A 163 -11.44 1.28 4.98
C ILE A 163 -11.03 0.10 4.09
N ILE A 164 -9.74 -0.22 4.04
CA ILE A 164 -9.22 -1.33 3.24
C ILE A 164 -9.78 -2.68 3.72
N SER A 165 -9.88 -2.89 5.04
CA SER A 165 -10.42 -4.11 5.63
C SER A 165 -11.84 -4.39 5.12
N ARG A 166 -12.70 -3.38 5.08
CA ARG A 166 -14.08 -3.51 4.56
C ARG A 166 -14.15 -3.85 3.07
N ILE A 167 -13.15 -3.43 2.29
CA ILE A 167 -13.14 -3.58 0.82
C ILE A 167 -12.42 -4.85 0.39
N LYS A 168 -11.37 -5.24 1.11
CA LYS A 168 -10.46 -6.33 0.73
C LYS A 168 -10.50 -7.52 1.69
N GLY A 169 -11.16 -7.41 2.83
CA GLY A 169 -11.14 -8.43 3.89
C GLY A 169 -9.80 -8.53 4.63
N VAL A 170 -8.92 -7.54 4.49
CA VAL A 170 -7.60 -7.54 5.16
C VAL A 170 -7.82 -7.30 6.66
N GLN A 171 -7.20 -8.13 7.50
CA GLN A 171 -7.24 -7.94 8.94
C GLN A 171 -6.08 -7.04 9.40
N TYR A 172 -6.37 -6.21 10.40
CA TYR A 172 -5.37 -5.43 11.13
C TYR A 172 -5.49 -5.76 12.63
N PRO A 173 -4.46 -5.47 13.45
CA PRO A 173 -4.47 -5.84 14.86
C PRO A 173 -5.69 -5.23 15.60
N PRO A 174 -6.47 -6.03 16.35
CA PRO A 174 -7.64 -5.52 17.09
C PRO A 174 -7.30 -4.43 18.10
N THR A 175 -6.05 -4.41 18.58
CA THR A 175 -5.54 -3.35 19.46
C THR A 175 -5.60 -1.97 18.83
N TRP A 176 -5.60 -1.87 17.50
CA TRP A 176 -5.75 -0.59 16.80
C TRP A 176 -7.15 -0.02 16.96
N ASP A 177 -8.20 -0.86 17.06
CA ASP A 177 -9.56 -0.38 17.29
C ASP A 177 -9.71 0.21 18.71
N LEU A 178 -8.99 -0.37 19.68
CA LEU A 178 -9.00 0.09 21.08
C LEU A 178 -8.35 1.48 21.21
N SER A 179 -7.20 1.67 20.57
CA SER A 179 -6.45 2.94 20.61
C SER A 179 -6.90 3.94 19.55
N ARG A 180 -7.71 3.51 18.59
CA ARG A 180 -8.05 4.22 17.34
C ARG A 180 -6.82 4.70 16.57
N GLN A 181 -5.73 3.95 16.66
CA GLN A 181 -4.42 4.31 16.13
C GLN A 181 -3.58 3.07 15.84
N ALA A 182 -2.71 3.15 14.84
CA ALA A 182 -1.74 2.11 14.58
C ALA A 182 -0.78 1.93 15.77
N GLY A 183 -0.41 0.67 16.00
CA GLY A 183 0.56 0.32 17.04
C GLY A 183 1.93 1.00 16.81
N PRO A 184 2.68 1.27 17.89
CA PRO A 184 3.98 1.94 17.81
C PRO A 184 4.99 1.15 16.97
N GLU A 185 5.05 -0.17 17.15
CA GLU A 185 5.94 -1.06 16.38
C GLU A 185 5.65 -0.97 14.87
N TRP A 186 4.38 -1.02 14.48
CA TRP A 186 4.00 -0.87 13.07
C TRP A 186 4.39 0.51 12.53
N SER A 187 4.14 1.56 13.30
CA SER A 187 4.44 2.94 12.90
C SER A 187 5.93 3.18 12.74
N GLN A 188 6.77 2.57 13.58
CA GLN A 188 8.22 2.59 13.45
C GLN A 188 8.66 1.86 12.18
N ASN A 189 8.21 0.62 11.99
CA ASN A 189 8.53 -0.17 10.80
C ASN A 189 8.09 0.52 9.50
N PHE A 190 6.96 1.23 9.52
CA PHE A 190 6.51 2.03 8.37
C PHE A 190 7.47 3.18 8.08
N GLN A 191 7.88 3.91 9.13
CA GLN A 191 8.80 5.04 8.97
C GLN A 191 10.17 4.61 8.46
N GLU A 192 10.68 3.45 8.90
CA GLU A 192 11.93 2.88 8.41
C GLU A 192 11.81 2.48 6.94
N ASP A 193 10.71 1.82 6.56
CA ASP A 193 10.46 1.40 5.19
C ASP A 193 10.29 2.56 4.21
N HIS A 194 9.70 3.66 4.67
CA HIS A 194 9.35 4.84 3.87
C HIS A 194 10.18 6.07 4.24
N TYR A 195 11.36 5.88 4.85
CA TYR A 195 12.11 6.97 5.44
C TYR A 195 12.45 8.06 4.43
N ARG A 196 12.81 7.68 3.20
CA ARG A 196 13.21 8.62 2.14
C ARG A 196 12.04 9.47 1.68
N GLU A 197 10.89 8.84 1.49
CA GLU A 197 9.67 9.50 1.07
C GLU A 197 9.17 10.46 2.15
N LEU A 198 9.24 10.05 3.43
CA LEU A 198 8.90 10.91 4.56
C LEU A 198 9.90 12.05 4.76
N TYR A 199 11.20 11.82 4.55
CA TYR A 199 12.23 12.84 4.75
C TYR A 199 12.07 14.03 3.79
N LYS A 200 11.43 13.83 2.62
CA LYS A 200 11.09 14.91 1.67
C LYS A 200 10.13 15.95 2.24
N LEU A 201 9.41 15.64 3.32
CA LEU A 201 8.46 16.56 3.96
C LEU A 201 9.14 17.73 4.69
N GLY A 202 10.45 17.63 4.94
CA GLY A 202 11.26 18.69 5.54
C GLY A 202 10.97 18.95 7.03
N PRO A 203 11.81 19.76 7.67
CA PRO A 203 11.68 20.11 9.08
C PRO A 203 10.49 21.05 9.33
N CYS A 204 10.00 21.08 10.56
CA CYS A 204 8.94 21.99 10.95
C CYS A 204 9.47 23.42 11.12
N THR A 205 8.85 24.39 10.45
CA THR A 205 9.13 25.82 10.66
C THR A 205 8.06 26.50 11.52
N ASN A 206 6.80 26.07 11.40
CA ASN A 206 5.67 26.52 12.22
C ASN A 206 4.63 25.39 12.38
N PRO A 207 4.59 24.68 13.52
CA PRO A 207 3.65 23.59 13.72
C PRO A 207 2.24 24.13 14.00
N ILE A 208 1.39 24.11 12.98
CA ILE A 208 -0.06 24.23 13.16
C ILE A 208 -0.67 22.87 12.80
N ASP A 209 -1.28 22.20 13.76
CA ASP A 209 -1.88 20.89 13.55
C ASP A 209 -3.26 20.87 14.20
N GLN A 210 -4.31 20.68 13.39
CA GLN A 210 -5.71 20.65 13.86
C GLN A 210 -6.30 19.23 13.77
N PHE A 211 -5.43 18.21 13.74
CA PHE A 211 -5.79 16.80 13.58
C PHE A 211 -6.17 16.13 14.89
#